data_AF-A0A2E2QJ10-F1
#
_entry.id   AF-A0A2E2QJ10-F1
#
_cell.length_a   1.000
_cell.length_b   1.000
_cell.length_c   1.000
_cell.angle_alpha   90.00
_cell.angle_beta   90.00
_cell.angle_gamma   90.00
#
_symmetry.space_group_name_H-M   'P 1'
#
loop_
_entity.id
_entity.type
_entity.pdbx_description
1 polymer ?
#
loop_
_entity_poly.entity_id
_entity_poly.type
_entity_poly.pdbx_seq_one_letter_code
_entity_poly.pdbx_strand_id
1 'polypeptide(L)' 'MQWEAQKICADAGDYELMVEKQKQDWECDQPVDAWKWAVVYHGTIVASGVSNDIEVAKRVAEASVPEGK' A
#
# COMPACT_ATOMS: atom_id res chain seq x y z
N MET A 1 2.39 5.90 -25.10
CA MET A 1 2.04 6.43 -23.76
C MET A 1 1.79 5.23 -22.86
N GLN A 2 2.76 4.93 -22.00
CA GLN A 2 2.68 3.81 -21.05
C GLN A 2 2.27 4.40 -19.70
N TRP A 3 1.07 4.06 -19.25
CA TRP A 3 0.64 4.38 -17.90
C TRP A 3 1.20 3.29 -16.98
N GLU A 4 2.15 3.63 -16.10
CA GLU A 4 2.59 2.71 -15.06
C GLU A 4 1.59 2.73 -13.91
N ALA A 5 1.12 1.55 -13.50
CA ALA A 5 0.15 1.36 -12.44
C ALA A 5 0.75 1.79 -11.08
N GLN A 6 0.56 3.07 -10.73
CA GLN A 6 1.03 3.66 -9.47
C GLN A 6 0.30 3.14 -8.23
N LYS A 7 -0.80 2.41 -8.42
CA LYS A 7 -1.66 1.88 -7.35
C LYS A 7 -2.11 0.47 -7.72
N ILE A 8 -1.89 -0.46 -6.80
CA ILE A 8 -2.40 -1.84 -6.86
C ILE A 8 -3.49 -1.93 -5.79
N CYS A 9 -4.67 -2.40 -6.18
CA CYS A 9 -5.75 -2.71 -5.26
C CYS A 9 -6.02 -4.22 -5.29
N ALA A 10 -6.33 -4.80 -4.13
CA ALA A 10 -6.79 -6.18 -4.02
C ALA A 10 -7.84 -6.28 -2.91
N ASP A 11 -8.78 -7.20 -3.01
CA ASP A 11 -9.83 -7.41 -2.02
C ASP A 11 -9.52 -8.65 -1.17
N ALA A 12 -9.69 -8.54 0.15
CA ALA A 12 -9.53 -9.61 1.11
C ALA A 12 -10.75 -9.66 2.05
N GLY A 13 -11.80 -10.38 1.64
CA GLY A 13 -13.08 -10.38 2.35
C GLY A 13 -13.76 -9.01 2.24
N ASP A 14 -14.08 -8.41 3.39
CA ASP A 14 -14.66 -7.06 3.50
C ASP A 14 -13.60 -5.93 3.52
N TYR A 15 -12.33 -6.28 3.31
CA TYR A 15 -11.21 -5.35 3.34
C TYR A 15 -10.65 -5.07 1.94
N GLU A 16 -10.40 -3.81 1.62
CA GLU A 16 -9.68 -3.37 0.44
C GLU A 16 -8.21 -3.11 0.80
N LEU A 17 -7.31 -3.82 0.12
CA LEU A 17 -5.86 -3.63 0.21
C LEU A 17 -5.42 -2.64 -0.87
N MET A 18 -4.63 -1.65 -0.47
CA MET A 18 -4.05 -0.66 -1.37
C MET A 18 -2.55 -0.65 -1.22
N VAL A 19 -1.81 -0.68 -2.33
CA VAL A 19 -0.37 -0.48 -2.37
C VAL A 19 -0.06 0.58 -3.43
N GLU A 20 0.56 1.68 -3.03
CA GLU A 20 0.89 2.81 -3.91
C GLU A 20 2.39 3.14 -3.85
N LYS A 21 3.00 3.44 -5.00
CA LYS A 21 4.38 3.94 -5.03
C LYS A 21 4.36 5.40 -4.57
N GLN A 22 5.11 5.74 -3.53
CA GLN A 22 5.29 7.14 -3.17
C GLN A 22 6.08 7.84 -4.27
N LYS A 23 5.50 8.93 -4.79
CA LYS A 23 6.23 9.83 -5.67
C LYS A 23 7.12 10.71 -4.81
N GLN A 24 8.33 10.94 -5.28
CA GLN A 24 9.25 11.91 -4.72
C GLN A 24 8.65 13.31 -4.90
N ASP A 25 8.29 13.97 -3.80
CA ASP A 25 7.97 15.39 -3.83
C ASP A 25 9.28 16.18 -3.84
N TRP A 26 9.38 17.09 -4.80
CA TRP A 26 10.59 17.85 -5.12
C TRP A 26 10.88 18.81 -3.97
N GLU A 27 11.88 18.53 -3.11
CA GLU A 27 12.85 19.52 -2.61
C GLU A 27 13.87 18.98 -1.58
N CYS A 28 13.66 17.85 -0.91
CA CYS A 28 14.65 17.30 0.02
C CYS A 28 14.55 15.76 0.09
N ASP A 29 15.73 15.13 0.05
CA ASP A 29 16.01 13.73 0.37
C ASP A 29 15.91 12.66 -0.72
N GLN A 30 16.81 11.69 -0.54
CA GLN A 30 17.27 10.63 -1.44
C GLN A 30 16.14 9.85 -2.15
N PRO A 31 16.41 9.16 -3.28
CA PRO A 31 15.42 8.30 -3.91
C PRO A 31 14.95 7.24 -2.91
N VAL A 32 13.79 7.47 -2.29
CA VAL A 32 13.12 6.46 -1.49
C VAL A 32 12.21 5.73 -2.46
N ASP A 33 12.66 4.60 -2.98
CA ASP A 33 11.77 3.62 -3.61
C ASP A 33 10.86 3.03 -2.50
N ALA A 34 9.91 3.84 -2.04
CA ALA A 34 8.98 3.51 -0.98
C ALA A 34 7.60 3.22 -1.57
N TRP A 35 6.99 2.19 -1.01
CA TRP A 35 5.66 1.71 -1.30
C TRP A 35 4.81 1.86 -0.05
N LYS A 36 3.83 2.75 -0.12
CA LYS A 36 2.85 2.90 0.94
C LYS A 36 1.78 1.83 0.75
N TRP A 37 1.39 1.17 1.83
CA TRP A 37 0.32 0.20 1.83
C TRP A 37 -0.75 0.59 2.85
N ALA A 38 -1.99 0.19 2.59
CA ALA A 38 -3.14 0.43 3.44
C ALA A 38 -4.12 -0.74 3.36
N VAL A 39 -4.78 -1.02 4.48
CA VAL A 39 -5.93 -1.92 4.60
C VAL A 39 -7.12 -1.04 4.95
N VAL A 40 -8.17 -1.11 4.13
CA VAL A 40 -9.36 -0.29 4.25
C VAL A 40 -10.55 -1.20 4.52
N TYR A 41 -11.36 -0.88 5.52
CA TYR A 41 -12.60 -1.57 5.83
C TYR A 41 -13.74 -0.56 5.70
N HIS A 42 -14.67 -0.79 4.76
CA HIS A 42 -15.79 0.13 4.48
C HIS A 42 -15.38 1.62 4.38
N GLY A 43 -14.33 1.91 3.60
CA GLY A 43 -13.82 3.27 3.42
C GLY A 43 -13.00 3.84 4.59
N THR A 44 -12.79 3.08 5.67
CA THR A 44 -11.95 3.47 6.82
C THR A 44 -10.61 2.75 6.78
N ILE A 45 -9.49 3.47 6.84
CA ILE A 45 -8.17 2.84 6.94
C ILE A 45 -8.02 2.21 8.33
N VAL A 46 -7.89 0.88 8.38
CA VAL A 46 -7.70 0.11 9.62
C VAL A 46 -6.25 -0.23 9.90
N ALA A 47 -5.41 -0.29 8.85
CA ALA A 47 -3.96 -0.44 8.97
C ALA A 47 -3.27 0.28 7.80
N SER A 48 -2.07 0.81 8.02
CA SER A 48 -1.25 1.37 6.95
C SER A 48 0.22 1.41 7.33
N GLY A 49 1.09 1.49 6.33
CA GLY A 49 2.53 1.60 6.52
C GLY A 49 3.27 1.89 5.23
N VAL A 50 4.60 1.87 5.32
CA VAL A 50 5.51 2.10 4.18
C VAL A 50 6.58 1.00 4.18
N SER A 51 6.89 0.48 3.00
CA SER A 51 7.93 -0.52 2.78
C SER A 51 8.80 -0.09 1.60
N ASN A 52 10.10 -0.40 1.63
CA ASN A 52 11.01 -0.06 0.52
C ASN A 52 10.95 -1.07 -0.65
N ASP A 53 10.03 -2.02 -0.58
CA ASP A 53 9.85 -3.08 -1.56
C ASP A 53 8.35 -3.38 -1.75
N ILE A 54 7.96 -3.59 -3.00
CA ILE A 54 6.56 -3.80 -3.38
C ILE A 54 6.02 -5.15 -2.91
N GLU A 55 6.84 -6.21 -2.94
CA GLU A 55 6.43 -7.54 -2.50
C GLU A 55 6.27 -7.55 -0.97
N VAL A 56 7.17 -6.85 -0.27
CA VAL A 56 7.04 -6.62 1.18
C VAL A 56 5.78 -5.81 1.49
N ALA A 57 5.50 -4.72 0.76
CA ALA A 57 4.29 -3.93 0.95
C ALA A 57 3.01 -4.78 0.79
N LYS A 58 2.95 -5.64 -0.24
CA LYS A 58 1.82 -6.56 -0.46
C LYS A 58 1.66 -7.56 0.68
N ARG A 59 2.73 -8.28 1.03
CA ARG A 59 2.70 -9.29 2.09
C ARG A 59 2.29 -8.68 3.44
N VAL A 60 2.80 -7.49 3.76
CA VAL A 60 2.45 -6.82 5.02
C VAL A 60 1.01 -6.33 5.00
N ALA A 61 0.50 -5.81 3.88
CA ALA A 61 -0.91 -5.42 3.75
C ALA A 61 -1.84 -6.62 3.95
N GLU A 62 -1.54 -7.76 3.31
CA GLU A 62 -2.29 -9.00 3.47
C GLU A 62 -2.25 -9.51 4.93
N ALA A 63 -1.07 -9.53 5.56
CA ALA A 63 -0.91 -9.95 6.95
C ALA A 63 -1.51 -8.97 7.98
N SER A 64 -1.80 -7.74 7.57
CA SER A 64 -2.41 -6.72 8.42
C SER A 64 -3.93 -6.70 8.35
N VAL A 65 -4.54 -7.58 7.54
CA VAL A 65 -5.98 -7.82 7.58
C VAL A 65 -6.30 -8.47 8.93
N PRO A 66 -7.19 -7.87 9.75
CA PRO A 66 -7.62 -8.50 10.98
C PRO A 66 -8.30 -9.84 10.67
N GLU A 67 -7.65 -10.95 11.00
CA GLU A 67 -8.31 -12.25 11.00
C GLU A 67 -9.39 -12.22 12.07
N GLY A 68 -10.66 -12.37 11.66
CA GLY A 68 -11.81 -12.30 12.55
C GLY A 68 -11.60 -13.15 13.81
N LYS A 69 -11.70 -12.51 14.97
CA LYS A 69 -11.95 -13.23 16.23
C LYS A 69 -13.38 -13.68 16.30
#